data_AF-A0A2E0HX57-F1
#
_entry.id   AF-A0A2E0HX57-F1
#
_cell.length_a   1.000
_cell.length_b   1.000
_cell.length_c   1.000
_cell.angle_alpha   90.00
_cell.angle_beta   90.00
_cell.angle_gamma   90.00
#
_symmetry.space_group_name_H-M   'P 1'
#
loop_
_entity.id
_entity.type
_entity.pdbx_description
1 polymer ?
#
loop_
_entity_poly.entity_id
_entity_poly.type
_entity_poly.pdbx_seq_one_letter_code
_entity_poly.pdbx_strand_id
1 'polypeptide(L)'
;MNVDTQIKKIQNEDIGSIDPKSFLINLHHKRTKNDARRSQLINGIYAFCLLIMFSVVTVNQLAYEPGTHASVDLMPYQEMDAETESFVYDLADYLIVSSDDIWQTLDFFDEINLNDLIASNYGEKNE
;
A
#
# COMPACT_ATOMS: atom_id res chain seq x y z
N MET A 1 -11.93 -20.33 33.37
CA MET A 1 -11.17 -20.90 34.51
C MET A 1 -12.04 -20.72 35.74
N ASN A 2 -12.47 -21.80 36.38
CA ASN A 2 -13.49 -21.74 37.43
C ASN A 2 -12.83 -21.36 38.76
N VAL A 3 -13.08 -20.13 39.22
CA VAL A 3 -12.37 -19.48 40.32
C VAL A 3 -12.70 -20.16 41.66
N ASP A 4 -13.94 -20.60 41.82
CA ASP A 4 -14.43 -21.28 43.02
C ASP A 4 -13.70 -22.58 43.31
N THR A 5 -13.31 -23.29 42.25
CA THR A 5 -12.57 -24.56 42.36
C THR A 5 -11.12 -24.34 42.80
N GLN A 6 -10.53 -23.19 42.47
CA GLN A 6 -9.18 -22.84 42.92
C GLN A 6 -9.17 -22.34 44.38
N ILE A 7 -10.20 -21.58 44.77
CA ILE A 7 -10.34 -21.10 46.16
C ILE A 7 -10.52 -22.27 47.13
N LYS A 8 -11.39 -23.24 46.80
CA LYS A 8 -11.56 -24.47 47.61
C LYS A 8 -10.28 -25.30 47.72
N LYS A 9 -9.43 -25.26 46.69
CA LYS A 9 -8.16 -26.00 46.68
C LYS A 9 -7.12 -25.36 47.61
N ILE A 10 -7.04 -24.03 47.61
CA ILE A 10 -6.15 -23.26 48.50
C ILE A 10 -6.61 -23.36 49.96
N GLN A 11 -7.93 -23.39 50.23
CA GLN A 11 -8.46 -23.54 51.59
C GLN A 11 -8.21 -24.93 52.20
N ASN A 12 -8.03 -25.96 51.37
CA ASN A 12 -7.78 -27.34 51.80
C ASN A 12 -6.28 -27.71 51.78
N GLU A 13 -5.38 -26.79 51.41
CA GLU A 13 -3.93 -27.00 51.54
C GLU A 13 -3.52 -26.79 53.00
N ASP A 14 -3.02 -27.86 53.62
CA ASP A 14 -2.60 -27.91 55.01
C ASP A 14 -1.45 -26.92 55.29
N ILE A 15 -1.76 -25.88 56.08
CA ILE A 15 -0.95 -24.68 56.31
C ILE A 15 0.26 -24.99 57.23
N GLY A 16 0.29 -26.18 57.84
CA GLY A 16 1.33 -26.60 58.80
C GLY A 16 2.73 -26.88 58.21
N SER A 17 2.91 -26.89 56.89
CA SER A 17 4.18 -27.26 56.22
C SER A 17 4.70 -26.25 55.21
N ILE A 18 4.14 -25.03 55.16
CA ILE A 18 4.54 -24.03 54.17
C ILE A 18 5.94 -23.52 54.53
N ASP A 19 6.95 -24.01 53.80
CA ASP A 19 8.31 -23.49 53.85
C ASP A 19 8.30 -22.00 53.45
N PRO A 20 8.67 -21.08 54.36
CA PRO A 20 8.66 -19.64 54.10
C PRO A 20 9.51 -19.24 52.89
N LYS A 21 10.62 -19.96 52.63
CA LYS A 21 11.48 -19.69 51.48
C LYS A 21 10.80 -20.08 50.16
N SER A 22 10.22 -21.28 50.10
CA SER A 22 9.44 -21.74 48.95
C SER A 22 8.26 -20.83 48.65
N PHE A 23 7.56 -20.33 49.68
CA PHE A 23 6.48 -19.35 49.51
C PHE A 23 6.97 -18.04 48.90
N LEU A 24 8.06 -17.47 49.44
CA LEU A 24 8.62 -16.21 48.95
C LEU A 24 9.08 -16.32 47.48
N ILE A 25 9.71 -17.43 47.11
CA ILE A 25 10.17 -17.70 45.74
C ILE A 25 8.97 -17.81 44.79
N ASN A 26 7.95 -18.57 45.17
CA ASN A 26 6.74 -18.72 44.37
C ASN A 26 5.98 -17.40 44.20
N LEU A 27 5.96 -16.55 45.23
CA LEU A 27 5.35 -15.22 45.16
C LEU A 27 6.11 -14.32 44.18
N HIS A 28 7.44 -14.29 44.26
CA HIS A 28 8.26 -13.52 43.33
C HIS A 28 8.06 -14.00 41.89
N HIS A 29 8.17 -15.31 41.64
CA HIS A 29 7.99 -15.88 40.31
C HIS A 29 6.62 -15.54 39.72
N LYS A 30 5.56 -15.57 40.53
CA LYS A 30 4.20 -15.23 40.10
C LYS A 30 4.05 -13.73 39.80
N ARG A 31 4.69 -12.84 40.57
CA ARG A 31 4.75 -11.40 40.25
C ARG A 31 5.47 -11.15 38.93
N THR A 32 6.67 -11.69 38.75
CA THR A 32 7.44 -11.49 37.50
C THR A 32 6.68 -11.98 36.28
N LYS A 33 6.01 -13.14 36.39
CA LYS A 33 5.16 -13.68 35.31
C LYS A 33 3.97 -12.77 35.00
N ASN A 34 3.36 -12.17 36.02
CA ASN A 34 2.23 -11.27 35.82
C ASN A 34 2.66 -9.93 35.21
N ASP A 35 3.81 -9.39 35.64
CA ASP A 35 4.40 -8.17 35.08
C ASP A 35 4.80 -8.38 33.61
N ALA A 36 5.40 -9.52 33.28
CA ALA A 36 5.72 -9.89 31.90
C ALA A 36 4.45 -9.98 31.03
N ARG A 37 3.38 -10.62 31.52
CA ARG A 37 2.09 -10.69 30.81
C ARG A 37 1.48 -9.31 30.59
N ARG A 38 1.55 -8.43 31.59
CA ARG A 38 1.03 -7.07 31.49
C ARG A 38 1.84 -6.24 30.49
N SER A 39 3.17 -6.39 30.49
CA SER A 39 4.05 -5.76 29.51
C SER A 39 3.77 -6.24 28.08
N GLN A 40 3.54 -7.55 27.88
CA GLN A 40 3.16 -8.11 26.58
C GLN A 40 1.83 -7.55 26.07
N LEU A 41 0.82 -7.41 26.93
CA LEU A 41 -0.45 -6.79 26.57
C LEU A 41 -0.29 -5.32 26.17
N ILE A 42 0.49 -4.56 26.95
CA ILE A 42 0.76 -3.14 26.68
C ILE A 42 1.50 -2.98 25.34
N ASN A 43 2.54 -3.78 25.09
CA ASN A 43 3.25 -3.78 23.81
C ASN A 43 2.35 -4.17 22.65
N GLY A 44 1.43 -5.12 22.85
CA GLY A 44 0.42 -5.47 21.86
C GLY A 44 -0.51 -4.30 21.52
N ILE A 45 -0.93 -3.53 22.52
CA ILE A 45 -1.74 -2.31 22.31
C ILE A 45 -0.96 -1.27 21.51
N TYR A 46 0.32 -1.03 21.85
CA TYR A 46 1.16 -0.10 21.09
C TYR A 46 1.34 -0.52 19.63
N ALA A 47 1.59 -1.80 19.36
CA ALA A 47 1.69 -2.31 18.00
C ALA A 47 0.39 -2.13 17.22
N PHE A 48 -0.76 -2.38 17.86
CA PHE A 48 -2.07 -2.16 17.24
C PHE A 48 -2.33 -0.69 16.90
N CYS A 49 -1.97 0.24 17.80
CA CYS A 49 -2.08 1.67 17.52
C CYS A 49 -1.21 2.10 16.34
N LEU A 50 0.00 1.55 16.20
CA LEU A 50 0.87 1.82 15.05
C LEU A 50 0.25 1.32 13.74
N LEU A 51 -0.34 0.12 13.74
CA LEU A 51 -1.03 -0.41 12.56
C LEU A 51 -2.22 0.46 12.14
N ILE A 52 -3.01 0.95 13.11
CA ILE A 52 -4.13 1.87 12.82
C ILE A 52 -3.59 3.17 12.21
N MET A 53 -2.56 3.77 12.81
CA MET A 53 -1.97 5.00 12.29
C MET A 53 -1.46 4.82 10.85
N PHE A 54 -0.74 3.73 10.58
CA PHE A 54 -0.24 3.44 9.25
C PHE A 54 -1.38 3.23 8.25
N SER A 55 -2.40 2.46 8.63
CA SER A 55 -3.60 2.23 7.81
C SER A 55 -4.31 3.54 7.47
N VAL A 56 -4.49 4.45 8.42
CA VAL A 56 -5.13 5.76 8.19
C VAL A 56 -4.29 6.63 7.25
N VAL A 57 -2.97 6.69 7.46
CA VAL A 57 -2.06 7.44 6.60
C VAL A 57 -2.09 6.90 5.16
N THR A 58 -2.00 5.59 4.98
CA THR A 58 -2.03 4.95 3.65
C THR A 58 -3.36 5.19 2.94
N VAL A 59 -4.50 5.06 3.63
CA VAL A 59 -5.82 5.32 3.05
C VAL A 59 -5.98 6.80 2.69
N ASN A 60 -5.50 7.71 3.54
CA ASN A 60 -5.53 9.14 3.24
C ASN A 60 -4.67 9.51 2.04
N GLN A 61 -3.53 8.86 1.82
CA GLN A 61 -2.73 9.07 0.60
C GLN A 61 -3.42 8.52 -0.65
N LEU A 62 -4.15 7.42 -0.54
CA LEU A 62 -4.90 6.86 -1.67
C LEU A 62 -6.15 7.70 -2.01
N ALA A 63 -6.84 8.23 -1.00
CA ALA A 63 -8.01 9.08 -1.16
C ALA A 63 -7.66 10.54 -1.51
N TYR A 64 -6.41 10.95 -1.27
CA TYR A 64 -5.90 12.22 -1.73
C TYR A 64 -5.43 12.06 -3.18
N GLU A 65 -6.35 12.22 -4.12
CA GLU A 65 -5.99 12.56 -5.49
C GLU A 65 -5.30 13.92 -5.43
N PRO A 66 -3.98 14.03 -5.70
CA PRO A 66 -3.31 15.32 -5.73
C PRO A 66 -3.78 16.01 -7.01
N GLY A 67 -4.97 16.60 -6.95
CA GLY A 67 -5.42 17.54 -7.96
C GLY A 67 -4.30 18.57 -8.09
N THR A 68 -3.66 18.62 -9.26
CA THR A 68 -2.57 19.54 -9.67
C THR A 68 -1.11 19.11 -9.48
N HIS A 69 -0.80 17.82 -9.50
CA HIS A 69 0.54 17.37 -9.96
C HIS A 69 0.47 16.41 -11.17
N ALA A 70 -0.56 16.51 -12.01
CA ALA A 70 -0.37 16.20 -13.41
C ALA A 70 0.48 17.34 -13.97
N SER A 71 1.62 17.01 -14.58
CA SER A 71 2.57 17.97 -15.13
C SER A 71 1.82 19.10 -15.85
N VAL A 72 2.19 20.36 -15.59
CA VAL A 72 1.84 21.52 -16.42
C VAL A 72 2.40 21.43 -17.86
N ASP A 73 2.92 20.27 -18.23
CA ASP A 73 3.45 19.90 -19.54
C ASP A 73 2.46 19.05 -20.36
N LEU A 74 1.30 18.72 -19.79
CA LEU A 74 0.22 18.11 -20.55
C LEU A 74 -0.44 19.22 -21.38
N MET A 75 -0.02 19.34 -22.63
CA MET A 75 -0.81 20.04 -23.64
C MET A 75 -2.26 19.54 -23.58
N PRO A 76 -3.25 20.42 -23.80
CA PRO A 76 -4.64 19.99 -23.91
C PRO A 76 -4.71 18.89 -24.96
N TYR A 77 -5.27 17.74 -24.56
CA TYR A 77 -5.46 16.60 -25.45
C TYR A 77 -6.29 17.07 -26.66
N GLN A 78 -5.63 17.16 -27.81
CA GLN A 78 -6.29 17.41 -29.08
C GLN A 78 -6.70 16.05 -29.64
N GLU A 79 -8.00 15.79 -29.65
CA GLU A 79 -8.55 14.61 -30.32
C GLU A 79 -8.14 14.64 -31.78
N MET A 80 -7.69 13.51 -32.31
CA MET A 80 -7.45 13.34 -33.74
C MET A 80 -8.81 13.11 -34.43
N ASP A 81 -8.98 13.57 -35.66
CA ASP A 81 -10.16 13.21 -36.45
C ASP A 81 -10.13 11.72 -36.80
N ALA A 82 -11.32 11.13 -36.95
CA ALA A 82 -11.47 9.68 -37.10
C ALA A 82 -10.79 9.11 -38.37
N GLU A 83 -10.62 9.91 -39.42
CA GLU A 83 -9.95 9.49 -40.66
C GLU A 83 -8.43 9.39 -40.45
N THR A 84 -7.81 10.41 -39.86
CA THR A 84 -6.38 10.41 -39.55
C THR A 84 -6.04 9.34 -38.51
N GLU A 85 -6.89 9.15 -37.50
CA GLU A 85 -6.68 8.11 -36.48
C GLU A 85 -6.64 6.71 -37.11
N SER A 86 -7.62 6.40 -37.98
CA SER A 86 -7.65 5.14 -38.72
C SER A 86 -6.42 4.95 -39.59
N PHE A 87 -5.97 6.01 -40.27
CA PHE A 87 -4.77 5.95 -41.11
C PHE A 87 -3.51 5.66 -40.30
N VAL A 88 -3.35 6.28 -39.13
CA VAL A 88 -2.20 6.06 -38.24
C VAL A 88 -2.19 4.63 -37.70
N TYR A 89 -3.35 4.07 -37.35
CA TYR A 89 -3.43 2.67 -36.92
C TYR A 89 -3.10 1.68 -38.04
N ASP A 90 -3.62 1.89 -39.25
CA ASP A 90 -3.31 1.04 -40.40
C ASP A 90 -1.81 1.11 -40.76
N LEU A 91 -1.22 2.32 -40.66
CA LEU A 91 0.21 2.51 -40.86
C LEU A 91 1.04 1.81 -39.78
N ALA A 92 0.62 1.87 -38.52
CA ALA A 92 1.30 1.20 -37.41
C ALA A 92 1.27 -0.32 -37.56
N ASP A 93 0.11 -0.88 -37.93
CA ASP A 93 -0.02 -2.33 -38.17
C ASP A 93 0.85 -2.76 -39.36
N TYR A 94 0.86 -1.99 -40.45
CA TYR A 94 1.74 -2.26 -41.58
C TYR A 94 3.22 -2.20 -41.20
N LEU A 95 3.65 -1.22 -40.43
CA LEU A 95 5.05 -1.06 -40.03
C LEU A 95 5.49 -2.14 -39.03
N ILE A 96 4.63 -2.55 -38.09
CA ILE A 96 4.93 -3.65 -37.17
C ILE A 96 5.06 -4.99 -37.92
N VAL A 97 4.26 -5.20 -38.97
CA VAL A 97 4.30 -6.44 -39.76
C VAL A 97 5.46 -6.42 -40.77
N SER A 98 5.82 -5.25 -41.30
CA SER A 98 6.84 -5.10 -42.33
C SER A 98 8.25 -4.83 -41.80
N SER A 99 8.37 -4.25 -40.60
CA SER A 99 9.64 -4.08 -39.90
C SER A 99 9.87 -5.24 -38.94
N ASP A 100 11.07 -5.82 -39.00
CA ASP A 100 11.48 -6.87 -38.05
C ASP A 100 11.77 -6.30 -36.63
N ASP A 101 11.69 -4.97 -36.45
CA ASP A 101 12.01 -4.27 -35.20
C ASP A 101 10.97 -3.20 -34.84
N ILE A 102 10.27 -3.43 -33.72
CA ILE A 102 9.27 -2.53 -33.16
C ILE A 102 9.88 -1.18 -32.78
N TRP A 103 11.16 -1.14 -32.39
CA TRP A 103 11.84 0.12 -32.05
C TRP A 103 12.04 1.00 -33.27
N GLN A 104 12.28 0.40 -34.45
CA GLN A 104 12.38 1.14 -35.70
C GLN A 104 11.03 1.74 -36.12
N THR A 105 9.93 1.04 -35.86
CA THR A 105 8.58 1.57 -36.05
C THR A 105 8.31 2.74 -35.11
N LEU A 106 8.72 2.63 -33.84
CA LEU A 106 8.55 3.70 -32.85
C LEU A 106 9.37 4.95 -33.21
N ASP A 107 10.63 4.77 -33.59
CA ASP A 107 11.51 5.86 -34.04
C ASP A 107 10.94 6.60 -35.26
N PHE A 108 10.31 5.87 -36.20
CA PHE A 108 9.61 6.48 -37.34
C PHE A 108 8.42 7.33 -36.90
N PHE A 109 7.61 6.86 -35.94
CA PHE A 109 6.49 7.63 -35.40
C PHE A 109 6.92 8.87 -34.63
N ASP A 110 8.06 8.81 -33.95
CA ASP A 110 8.68 9.96 -33.31
C ASP A 110 9.24 10.97 -34.34
N GLU A 111 9.82 10.48 -35.44
CA GLU A 111 10.37 11.33 -36.51
C GLU A 111 9.29 12.09 -37.29
N ILE A 112 8.13 11.47 -37.56
CA ILE A 112 7.03 12.13 -38.29
C ILE A 112 6.28 13.18 -37.44
N ASN A 113 6.67 13.36 -36.17
CA ASN A 113 6.11 14.31 -35.20
C ASN A 113 4.57 14.38 -35.30
N LEU A 114 3.89 13.35 -34.81
CA LEU A 114 2.42 13.20 -34.86
C LEU A 114 1.64 14.45 -34.42
N ASN A 115 2.23 15.30 -33.59
CA ASN A 115 1.69 16.60 -33.20
C ASN A 115 1.47 17.55 -34.39
N ASP A 116 2.39 17.59 -35.36
CA ASP A 116 2.26 18.41 -36.57
C ASP A 116 1.18 17.86 -37.51
N LEU A 117 1.00 16.53 -37.53
CA LEU A 117 -0.05 15.86 -38.29
C LEU A 117 -1.44 16.21 -37.73
N ILE A 118 -1.60 16.13 -36.41
CA ILE A 118 -2.82 16.51 -35.69
C ILE A 118 -3.12 18.01 -35.90
N ALA A 119 -2.12 18.89 -35.74
CA ALA A 119 -2.28 20.32 -35.94
C ALA A 119 -2.64 20.69 -37.40
N SER A 120 -2.16 19.92 -38.39
CA SER A 120 -2.50 20.14 -39.80
C SER A 120 -3.95 19.82 -40.13
N ASN A 121 -4.58 18.88 -39.43
CA ASN A 121 -5.98 18.52 -39.62
C ASN A 121 -6.93 19.64 -39.14
N TYR A 122 -6.56 20.32 -38.05
CA TYR A 122 -7.32 21.43 -37.48
C TYR A 122 -7.05 22.80 -38.13
N GLY A 123 -6.21 22.86 -39.18
CA GLY A 123 -6.07 24.04 -40.02
C GLY A 123 -5.43 25.25 -39.33
N GLU A 124 -4.48 25.05 -38.42
CA GLU A 124 -3.76 26.16 -37.78
C GLU A 124 -2.24 25.96 -37.86
N LYS A 125 -1.67 26.25 -39.03
CA LYS A 125 -0.28 26.73 -39.11
C LYS A 125 -0.31 28.24 -38.91
N ASN A 126 -0.22 28.68 -37.67
CA ASN A 126 0.18 30.06 -37.40
C ASN A 126 1.70 30.13 -37.64
N GLU A 127 2.09 30.93 -38.63
CA GLU A 127 3.48 31.36 -38.90
C GLU A 127 4.18 31.93 -37.66
#